data_AF-A0A2W1NGP8-F1
#
_entry.id   AF-A0A2W1NGP8-F1
#
_cell.length_a   1.000
_cell.length_b   1.000
_cell.length_c   1.000
_cell.angle_alpha   90.00
_cell.angle_beta   90.00
_cell.angle_gamma   90.00
#
_symmetry.space_group_name_H-M   'P 1'
#
loop_
_entity.id
_entity.type
_entity.pdbx_description
1 polymer ?
#
loop_
_entity_poly.entity_id
_entity_poly.type
_entity_poly.pdbx_seq_one_letter_code
_entity_poly.pdbx_strand_id
1 'polypeptide(L)'
;MWWNDKDKERFVDVKVLDNFYQTSSFFPMPVVLCTTKSENGLTNIGSYSLCFPFGISKNHYMMLISRGTSNTAENIRKRKTVALNFIPYDKAYLKNAVELGYPGETTKEKMADSIFTLIPSTREKNPDVAELEFPEIIKESVQIFECTLEESDIFRYDGPEIEAHFLLRIDKIIMQERYAEYLKKGEGFPTLPVDFGFRDSKQFWFSKHSHPFAEPIPKAKGVNVDSVKYQVERMESPVKWHPDAYKQLTKVPRIFLKMIITKINEAALEEGVEVVTPEFLAKVQDKRNKD
;
A
#
# COMPACT_ATOMS: atom_id res chain seq x y z
N MET A 1 16.40 8.97 -40.57
CA MET A 1 17.39 7.87 -40.67
C MET A 1 17.52 7.24 -39.30
N TRP A 2 16.77 6.17 -39.05
CA TRP A 2 16.82 5.44 -37.78
C TRP A 2 17.95 4.41 -37.92
N TRP A 3 19.08 4.69 -37.28
CA TRP A 3 20.16 3.70 -37.21
C TRP A 3 19.65 2.54 -36.34
N ASN A 4 19.71 1.34 -36.90
CA ASN A 4 19.27 0.09 -36.30
C ASN A 4 20.21 -0.23 -35.11
N ASP A 5 19.85 0.24 -33.92
CA ASP A 5 20.65 0.25 -32.69
C ASP A 5 20.71 -1.12 -31.99
N LYS A 6 20.63 -2.22 -32.75
CA LYS A 6 20.61 -3.59 -32.20
C LYS A 6 21.85 -3.94 -31.38
N ASP A 7 22.97 -3.26 -31.62
CA ASP A 7 24.19 -3.44 -30.81
C ASP A 7 24.07 -2.84 -29.40
N LYS A 8 23.11 -1.95 -29.14
CA LYS A 8 22.82 -1.40 -27.79
C LYS A 8 21.84 -2.24 -26.97
N GLU A 9 21.31 -3.32 -27.52
CA GLU A 9 20.45 -4.28 -26.80
C GLU A 9 21.29 -5.37 -26.09
N ARG A 10 22.62 -5.33 -26.21
CA ARG A 10 23.52 -6.28 -25.53
C ARG A 10 23.58 -6.00 -24.03
N PHE A 11 23.30 -7.01 -23.20
CA PHE A 11 23.54 -6.95 -21.77
C PHE A 11 25.03 -6.77 -21.46
N VAL A 12 25.34 -5.87 -20.52
CA VAL A 12 26.68 -5.60 -20.01
C VAL A 12 26.67 -5.66 -18.50
N ASP A 13 27.81 -6.00 -17.91
CA ASP A 13 27.95 -6.01 -16.46
C ASP A 13 28.00 -4.58 -15.92
N VAL A 14 27.16 -4.32 -14.91
CA VAL A 14 27.19 -3.09 -14.11
C VAL A 14 27.68 -3.45 -12.72
N LYS A 15 28.68 -2.72 -12.21
CA LYS A 15 29.24 -2.97 -10.88
C LYS A 15 28.18 -2.72 -9.81
N VAL A 16 28.02 -3.66 -8.88
CA VAL A 16 27.18 -3.47 -7.69
C VAL A 16 27.94 -2.60 -6.69
N LEU A 17 27.41 -1.42 -6.39
CA LEU A 17 27.93 -0.46 -5.42
C LEU A 17 26.95 -0.28 -4.25
N ASP A 18 27.43 0.28 -3.15
CA ASP A 18 26.56 0.70 -2.04
C ASP A 18 25.48 1.67 -2.55
N ASN A 19 24.30 1.62 -1.94
CA ASN A 19 23.10 2.28 -2.46
C ASN A 19 22.86 1.94 -3.94
N PHE A 20 22.91 0.66 -4.31
CA PHE A 20 22.82 0.19 -5.70
C PHE A 20 21.59 0.72 -6.47
N TYR A 21 20.50 1.00 -5.77
CA TYR A 21 19.28 1.61 -6.32
C TYR A 21 19.47 3.08 -6.74
N GLN A 22 20.56 3.72 -6.32
CA GLN A 22 20.97 5.08 -6.71
C GLN A 22 22.10 5.09 -7.74
N THR A 23 22.95 4.06 -7.76
CA THR A 23 24.23 4.07 -8.48
C THR A 23 24.32 3.03 -9.60
N SER A 24 23.63 1.91 -9.44
CA SER A 24 23.89 0.67 -10.21
C SER A 24 22.63 0.14 -10.91
N SER A 25 21.47 0.77 -10.75
CA SER A 25 20.22 0.31 -11.33
C SER A 25 19.21 1.45 -11.53
N PHE A 26 18.28 1.26 -12.46
CA PHE A 26 17.06 2.05 -12.57
C PHE A 26 15.95 1.32 -11.84
N PHE A 27 15.70 1.70 -10.58
CA PHE A 27 14.77 0.99 -9.71
C PHE A 27 13.58 1.89 -9.36
N PRO A 28 12.37 1.64 -9.90
CA PRO A 28 11.20 2.45 -9.60
C PRO A 28 10.73 2.18 -8.17
N MET A 29 10.50 3.25 -7.42
CA MET A 29 10.13 3.22 -6.02
C MET A 29 8.96 4.16 -5.74
N PRO A 30 8.17 3.90 -4.69
CA PRO A 30 7.15 4.83 -4.25
C PRO A 30 7.78 6.11 -3.70
N VAL A 31 6.99 7.18 -3.61
CA VAL A 31 7.33 8.36 -2.80
C VAL A 31 6.38 8.39 -1.61
N VAL A 32 6.94 8.25 -0.41
CA VAL A 32 6.17 8.18 0.84
C VAL A 32 6.68 9.23 1.80
N LEU A 33 5.77 10.05 2.33
CA LEU A 33 6.06 10.96 3.43
C LEU A 33 5.73 10.28 4.75
N CYS A 34 6.75 10.00 5.56
CA CYS A 34 6.57 9.44 6.90
C CYS A 34 6.34 10.58 7.89
N THR A 35 5.17 10.60 8.54
CA THR A 35 4.94 11.46 9.69
C THR A 35 5.20 10.70 10.99
N THR A 36 5.91 11.33 11.92
CA THR A 36 6.28 10.76 13.23
C THR A 36 6.18 11.81 14.33
N LYS A 37 6.01 11.40 15.59
CA LYS A 37 6.05 12.33 16.74
C LYS A 37 7.47 12.53 17.22
N SER A 38 7.89 13.80 17.25
CA SER A 38 9.19 14.18 17.78
C SER A 38 9.17 14.34 19.31
N GLU A 39 10.35 14.55 19.91
CA GLU A 39 10.50 14.62 21.36
C GLU A 39 9.70 15.76 22.00
N ASN A 40 9.51 16.88 21.30
CA ASN A 40 8.73 18.03 21.76
C ASN A 40 7.23 17.94 21.41
N GLY A 41 6.74 16.78 20.97
CA GLY A 41 5.34 16.55 20.61
C GLY A 41 4.92 17.05 19.22
N LEU A 42 5.81 17.74 18.48
CA LEU A 42 5.54 18.16 17.11
C LEU A 42 5.58 16.97 16.14
N THR A 43 4.77 17.03 15.09
CA THR A 43 4.82 16.08 13.98
C THR A 43 5.99 16.42 13.06
N ASN A 44 6.90 15.46 12.82
CA ASN A 44 7.99 15.54 11.86
C ASN A 44 7.64 14.82 10.56
N ILE A 45 7.96 15.41 9.42
CA ILE A 45 7.84 14.78 8.09
C ILE A 45 9.24 14.40 7.56
N GLY A 46 9.38 13.17 7.07
CA GLY A 46 10.53 12.75 6.27
C GLY A 46 10.11 12.04 4.98
N SER A 47 10.84 12.25 3.89
CA SER A 47 10.56 11.64 2.60
C SER A 47 11.38 10.36 2.38
N TYR A 48 10.71 9.29 1.96
CA TYR A 48 11.30 7.97 1.80
C TYR A 48 10.78 7.24 0.56
N SER A 49 11.68 6.51 -0.10
CA SER A 49 11.36 5.65 -1.25
C SER A 49 11.56 4.16 -0.96
N LEU A 50 12.41 3.83 0.02
CA LEU A 50 12.62 2.45 0.47
C LEU A 50 11.52 2.02 1.46
N CYS A 51 10.29 1.95 0.97
CA CYS A 51 9.11 1.57 1.74
C CYS A 51 8.29 0.55 0.94
N PHE A 52 8.30 -0.72 1.37
CA PHE A 52 7.75 -1.82 0.57
C PHE A 52 6.88 -2.76 1.41
N PRO A 53 5.87 -3.44 0.82
CA PRO A 53 5.15 -4.50 1.50
C PRO A 53 6.11 -5.62 1.97
N PHE A 54 5.91 -6.12 3.19
CA PHE A 54 6.67 -7.23 3.76
C PHE A 54 5.77 -8.41 4.12
N GLY A 55 4.72 -8.17 4.90
CA GLY A 55 3.69 -9.18 5.23
C GLY A 55 2.34 -8.77 4.66
N ILE A 56 1.64 -9.71 4.01
CA ILE A 56 0.42 -9.39 3.22
C ILE A 56 -0.81 -10.23 3.58
N SER A 57 -0.72 -11.16 4.53
CA SER A 57 -1.78 -12.14 4.81
C SER A 57 -2.28 -12.06 6.25
N LYS A 58 -1.74 -12.87 7.16
CA LYS A 58 -2.19 -12.95 8.56
C LYS A 58 -2.03 -11.61 9.27
N ASN A 59 -0.83 -11.04 9.15
CA ASN A 59 -0.51 -9.70 9.59
C ASN A 59 -0.02 -8.90 8.38
N HIS A 60 -0.36 -7.62 8.36
CA HIS A 60 -0.03 -6.71 7.27
C HIS A 60 1.12 -5.81 7.71
N TYR A 61 2.24 -5.86 7.00
CA TYR A 61 3.45 -5.14 7.35
C TYR A 61 4.05 -4.40 6.15
N MET A 62 4.60 -3.22 6.42
CA MET A 62 5.50 -2.49 5.53
C MET A 62 6.92 -2.55 6.09
N MET A 63 7.92 -2.72 5.23
CA MET A 63 9.33 -2.51 5.55
C MET A 63 9.71 -1.08 5.18
N LEU A 64 10.18 -0.31 6.14
CA LEU A 64 10.78 1.01 5.92
C LEU A 64 12.29 0.94 6.18
N ILE A 65 13.08 1.31 5.18
CA ILE A 65 14.53 1.48 5.31
C ILE A 65 14.84 2.97 5.32
N SER A 66 15.56 3.43 6.35
CA SER A 66 15.97 4.82 6.50
C SER A 66 17.41 4.92 6.95
N ARG A 67 17.98 6.13 6.89
CA ARG A 67 19.24 6.42 7.58
C ARG A 67 19.02 6.26 9.09
N GLY A 68 19.94 5.53 9.74
CA GLY A 68 19.86 5.17 11.15
C GLY A 68 19.76 6.37 12.10
N THR A 69 20.30 7.52 11.71
CA THR A 69 20.36 8.77 12.48
C THR A 69 19.33 9.83 12.06
N SER A 70 18.36 9.48 11.21
CA SER A 70 17.32 10.44 10.82
C SER A 70 16.33 10.73 11.96
N ASN A 71 15.76 11.94 12.01
CA ASN A 71 14.72 12.29 12.99
C ASN A 71 13.58 11.26 13.00
N THR A 72 13.12 10.83 11.82
CA THR A 72 12.10 9.78 11.66
C THR A 72 12.52 8.47 12.33
N ALA A 73 13.76 8.00 12.11
CA ALA A 73 14.26 6.77 12.70
C ALA A 73 14.33 6.85 14.23
N GLU A 74 14.81 7.97 14.77
CA GLU A 74 14.82 8.21 16.22
C GLU A 74 13.41 8.24 16.81
N ASN A 75 12.49 8.94 16.15
CA ASN A 75 11.10 9.04 16.56
C ASN A 75 10.41 7.66 16.55
N ILE A 76 10.59 6.85 15.50
CA ILE A 76 10.03 5.50 15.43
C ILE A 76 10.57 4.62 16.56
N ARG A 77 11.89 4.65 16.83
CA ARG A 77 12.47 3.87 17.93
C ARG A 77 11.91 4.27 19.29
N LYS A 78 11.70 5.57 19.54
CA LYS A 78 11.25 6.09 20.84
C LYS A 78 9.73 6.05 21.04
N ARG A 79 8.95 6.29 19.97
CA ARG A 79 7.49 6.49 20.03
C ARG A 79 6.68 5.37 19.40
N LYS A 80 7.33 4.50 18.62
CA LYS A 80 6.77 3.28 18.03
C LYS A 80 5.64 3.51 17.02
N THR A 81 5.32 4.75 16.66
CA THR A 81 4.24 5.09 15.73
C THR A 81 4.75 5.86 14.52
N VAL A 82 4.14 5.62 13.38
CA VAL A 82 4.42 6.32 12.12
C VAL A 82 3.19 6.27 11.23
N ALA A 83 2.93 7.31 10.44
CA ALA A 83 1.99 7.22 9.33
C ALA A 83 2.73 7.37 7.99
N LEU A 84 2.43 6.45 7.07
CA LEU A 84 2.98 6.38 5.72
C LEU A 84 2.01 7.07 4.77
N ASN A 85 2.32 8.32 4.42
CA ASN A 85 1.46 9.19 3.62
C ASN A 85 1.86 9.09 2.14
N PHE A 86 0.98 8.55 1.29
CA PHE A 86 1.20 8.43 -0.14
C PHE A 86 0.63 9.65 -0.86
N ILE A 87 1.51 10.56 -1.29
CA ILE A 87 1.13 11.80 -1.98
C ILE A 87 0.82 11.56 -3.46
N PRO A 88 -0.10 12.34 -4.07
CA PRO A 88 -0.31 12.29 -5.51
C PRO A 88 0.91 12.87 -6.24
N TYR A 89 1.01 12.58 -7.54
CA TYR A 89 1.96 13.27 -8.40
C TYR A 89 1.55 14.73 -8.51
N ASP A 90 2.36 15.60 -7.91
CA ASP A 90 2.31 17.04 -8.06
C ASP A 90 3.73 17.59 -7.97
N LYS A 91 4.14 18.46 -8.90
CA LYS A 91 5.52 18.94 -8.95
C LYS A 91 5.91 19.77 -7.73
N ALA A 92 4.97 20.51 -7.13
CA ALA A 92 5.25 21.29 -5.93
C ALA A 92 5.41 20.36 -4.72
N TYR A 93 4.54 19.34 -4.59
CA TYR A 93 4.68 18.34 -3.52
C TYR A 93 5.99 17.56 -3.65
N LEU A 94 6.39 17.17 -4.86
CA LEU A 94 7.64 16.46 -5.08
C LEU A 94 8.87 17.33 -4.81
N LYS A 95 8.83 18.62 -5.16
CA LYS A 95 9.89 19.56 -4.80
C LYS A 95 10.05 19.65 -3.28
N ASN A 96 8.96 19.84 -2.54
CA ASN A 96 9.02 19.94 -1.09
C ASN A 96 9.38 18.61 -0.43
N ALA A 97 8.98 17.47 -1.01
CA ALA A 97 9.42 16.14 -0.56
C ALA A 97 10.94 15.95 -0.66
N VAL A 98 11.59 16.55 -1.66
CA VAL A 98 13.05 16.57 -1.76
C VAL A 98 13.66 17.41 -0.64
N GLU A 99 13.14 18.61 -0.41
CA GLU A 99 13.58 19.52 0.67
C GLU A 99 13.49 18.82 2.04
N LEU A 100 12.33 18.25 2.39
CA LEU A 100 12.09 17.54 3.65
C LEU A 100 12.98 16.29 3.85
N GLY A 101 13.53 15.74 2.75
CA GLY A 101 14.44 14.61 2.74
C GLY A 101 15.88 14.93 3.14
N TYR A 102 16.27 16.21 3.20
CA TYR A 102 17.64 16.57 3.57
C TYR A 102 17.92 16.33 5.06
N PRO A 103 19.11 15.83 5.42
CA PRO A 103 19.52 15.65 6.80
C PRO A 103 20.03 16.96 7.41
N GLY A 104 20.03 17.04 8.75
CA GLY A 104 20.69 18.12 9.50
C GLY A 104 19.77 19.21 10.05
N GLU A 105 18.50 19.19 9.68
CA GLU A 105 17.50 20.14 10.20
C GLU A 105 16.68 19.53 11.34
N THR A 106 16.39 20.35 12.34
CA THR A 106 15.44 20.02 13.41
C THR A 106 14.02 19.89 12.85
N THR A 107 13.13 19.20 13.57
CA THR A 107 11.70 19.13 13.21
C THR A 107 11.10 20.52 12.98
N LYS A 108 11.45 21.50 13.83
CA LYS A 108 10.88 22.85 13.74
C LYS A 108 11.30 23.57 12.45
N GLU A 109 12.57 23.46 12.07
CA GLU A 109 13.09 24.04 10.83
C GLU A 109 12.41 23.39 9.62
N LYS A 110 12.40 22.05 9.55
CA LYS A 110 11.74 21.31 8.46
C LYS A 110 10.28 21.70 8.27
N MET A 111 9.56 21.80 9.38
CA MET A 111 8.13 22.09 9.34
C MET A 111 7.83 23.56 9.00
N ALA A 112 8.78 24.48 9.14
CA ALA A 112 8.62 25.87 8.69
C ALA A 112 8.52 25.96 7.16
N ASP A 113 9.19 25.06 6.45
CA ASP A 113 9.22 25.00 4.98
C ASP A 113 8.24 23.97 4.39
N SER A 114 7.53 23.21 5.24
CA SER A 114 6.54 22.23 4.79
C SER A 114 5.31 22.92 4.19
N ILE A 115 4.91 22.51 3.00
CA ILE A 115 3.68 22.97 2.34
C ILE A 115 2.45 22.08 2.62
N PHE A 116 2.64 20.98 3.35
CA PHE A 116 1.60 19.99 3.61
C PHE A 116 0.69 20.39 4.77
N THR A 117 -0.60 20.12 4.62
CA THR A 117 -1.58 20.35 5.69
C THR A 117 -1.63 19.13 6.61
N LEU A 118 -1.21 19.33 7.86
CA LEU A 118 -1.35 18.32 8.91
C LEU A 118 -2.76 18.32 9.47
N ILE A 119 -3.35 17.13 9.60
CA ILE A 119 -4.62 16.89 10.29
C ILE A 119 -4.45 15.78 11.32
N PRO A 120 -5.30 15.70 12.35
CA PRO A 120 -5.20 14.64 13.36
C PRO A 120 -5.27 13.24 12.75
N SER A 121 -4.51 12.32 13.36
CA SER A 121 -4.65 10.88 13.11
C SER A 121 -6.10 10.42 13.29
N THR A 122 -6.50 9.42 12.51
CA THR A 122 -7.85 8.83 12.63
C THR A 122 -7.88 7.59 13.51
N ARG A 123 -6.75 7.23 14.13
CA ARG A 123 -6.69 6.14 15.10
C ARG A 123 -7.37 6.55 16.39
N GLU A 124 -8.26 5.68 16.87
CA GLU A 124 -8.82 5.80 18.20
C GLU A 124 -7.74 5.40 19.22
N LYS A 125 -7.63 6.16 20.31
CA LYS A 125 -6.77 5.76 21.43
C LYS A 125 -7.38 4.52 22.07
N ASN A 126 -6.62 3.44 22.11
CA ASN A 126 -7.03 2.25 22.86
C ASN A 126 -6.57 2.42 24.33
N PRO A 127 -7.50 2.46 25.31
CA PRO A 127 -7.15 2.61 26.72
C PRO A 127 -6.36 1.41 27.29
N ASP A 128 -6.37 0.25 26.63
CA ASP A 128 -5.72 -0.98 27.10
C ASP A 128 -4.28 -1.17 26.57
N VAL A 129 -3.78 -0.25 25.77
CA VAL A 129 -2.40 -0.26 25.25
C VAL A 129 -1.67 0.96 25.83
N ALA A 130 -0.37 0.83 26.13
CA ALA A 130 0.47 1.96 26.53
C ALA A 130 0.13 3.20 25.70
N GLU A 131 0.03 4.39 26.32
CA GLU A 131 -0.40 5.62 25.67
C GLU A 131 0.52 5.98 24.49
N LEU A 132 0.22 5.43 23.31
CA LEU A 132 0.91 5.75 22.08
C LEU A 132 0.42 7.10 21.57
N GLU A 133 1.35 8.00 21.31
CA GLU A 133 1.04 9.24 20.62
C GLU A 133 1.06 9.00 19.11
N PHE A 134 0.00 9.41 18.43
CA PHE A 134 -0.10 9.29 16.98
C PHE A 134 0.38 10.58 16.32
N PRO A 135 1.23 10.49 15.28
CA PRO A 135 1.57 11.66 14.49
C PRO A 135 0.34 12.17 13.73
N GLU A 136 0.35 13.45 13.39
CA GLU A 136 -0.62 13.96 12.42
C GLU A 136 -0.37 13.33 11.04
N ILE A 137 -1.40 13.36 10.20
CA ILE A 137 -1.38 12.81 8.84
C ILE A 137 -1.51 13.95 7.82
N ILE A 138 -1.10 13.67 6.57
CA ILE A 138 -1.08 14.67 5.50
C ILE A 138 -2.38 14.62 4.72
N LYS A 139 -3.15 15.72 4.75
CA LYS A 139 -4.47 15.84 4.09
C LYS A 139 -4.42 15.59 2.59
N GLU A 140 -3.34 16.02 1.94
CA GLU A 140 -3.16 15.94 0.49
C GLU A 140 -2.95 14.50 -0.01
N SER A 141 -2.68 13.55 0.89
CA SER A 141 -2.39 12.15 0.56
C SER A 141 -3.55 11.47 -0.14
N VAL A 142 -3.24 10.64 -1.14
CA VAL A 142 -4.16 9.72 -1.79
C VAL A 142 -4.66 8.68 -0.79
N GLN A 143 -3.72 8.06 -0.08
CA GLN A 143 -3.94 7.07 0.95
C GLN A 143 -2.87 7.19 2.03
N ILE A 144 -3.18 6.72 3.23
CA ILE A 144 -2.31 6.78 4.39
C ILE A 144 -2.40 5.44 5.11
N PHE A 145 -1.25 4.87 5.46
CA PHE A 145 -1.18 3.71 6.34
C PHE A 145 -0.72 4.19 7.72
N GLU A 146 -1.58 4.07 8.71
CA GLU A 146 -1.24 4.38 10.09
C GLU A 146 -0.69 3.12 10.75
N CYS A 147 0.55 3.19 11.25
CA CYS A 147 1.34 2.03 11.62
C CYS A 147 1.89 2.10 13.04
N THR A 148 2.18 0.93 13.58
CA THR A 148 2.93 0.72 14.82
C THR A 148 4.16 -0.14 14.52
N LEU A 149 5.28 0.14 15.17
CA LEU A 149 6.50 -0.65 15.06
C LEU A 149 6.25 -2.08 15.56
N GLU A 150 6.64 -3.08 14.77
CA GLU A 150 6.68 -4.48 15.18
C GLU A 150 7.99 -4.75 15.91
N GLU A 151 7.90 -5.20 17.17
CA GLU A 151 9.06 -5.40 18.06
C GLU A 151 9.30 -6.89 18.39
N SER A 152 8.50 -7.80 17.83
CA SER A 152 8.74 -9.24 17.96
C SER A 152 9.88 -9.73 17.06
N ASP A 153 10.31 -10.97 17.28
CA ASP A 153 11.39 -11.61 16.54
C ASP A 153 11.03 -12.00 15.09
N ILE A 154 9.92 -11.50 14.54
CA ILE A 154 9.52 -11.71 13.14
C ILE A 154 10.62 -11.18 12.20
N PHE A 155 11.22 -10.04 12.54
CA PHE A 155 12.29 -9.45 11.77
C PHE A 155 13.27 -8.73 12.70
N ARG A 156 14.56 -9.02 12.51
CA ARG A 156 15.66 -8.30 13.14
C ARG A 156 16.72 -8.02 12.08
N TYR A 157 17.05 -6.75 11.91
CA TYR A 157 18.17 -6.35 11.08
C TYR A 157 19.47 -6.40 11.91
N ASP A 158 20.46 -7.10 11.39
CA ASP A 158 21.79 -7.32 11.98
C ASP A 158 22.93 -6.72 11.13
N GLY A 159 22.59 -5.86 10.18
CA GLY A 159 23.55 -5.15 9.34
C GLY A 159 24.10 -3.85 9.94
N PRO A 160 24.79 -3.02 9.14
CA PRO A 160 25.42 -1.78 9.60
C PRO A 160 24.45 -0.77 10.23
N GLU A 161 24.86 -0.13 11.33
CA GLU A 161 24.05 0.84 12.08
C GLU A 161 23.72 2.14 11.31
N ILE A 162 24.40 2.38 10.19
CA ILE A 162 24.10 3.52 9.31
C ILE A 162 22.70 3.43 8.69
N GLU A 163 22.11 2.24 8.68
CA GLU A 163 20.76 1.95 8.23
C GLU A 163 19.85 1.62 9.42
N ALA A 164 18.58 1.98 9.30
CA ALA A 164 17.52 1.48 10.16
C ALA A 164 16.45 0.81 9.32
N HIS A 165 16.12 -0.42 9.68
CA HIS A 165 15.09 -1.23 9.04
C HIS A 165 13.95 -1.40 10.04
N PHE A 166 12.79 -0.88 9.70
CA PHE A 166 11.60 -0.92 10.54
C PHE A 166 10.55 -1.79 9.90
N LEU A 167 10.14 -2.85 10.62
CA LEU A 167 8.95 -3.60 10.27
C LEU A 167 7.74 -2.88 10.90
N LEU A 168 6.85 -2.35 10.06
CA LEU A 168 5.75 -1.49 10.46
C LEU A 168 4.43 -2.25 10.27
N ARG A 169 3.74 -2.59 11.36
CA ARG A 169 2.42 -3.18 11.30
C ARG A 169 1.41 -2.13 10.85
N ILE A 170 0.63 -2.46 9.83
CA ILE A 170 -0.49 -1.61 9.39
C ILE A 170 -1.65 -1.82 10.35
N ASP A 171 -1.96 -0.81 11.16
CA ASP A 171 -3.11 -0.86 12.06
C ASP A 171 -4.38 -0.31 11.38
N LYS A 172 -4.22 0.67 10.48
CA LYS A 172 -5.34 1.27 9.73
C LYS A 172 -4.89 1.77 8.36
N ILE A 173 -5.74 1.57 7.35
CA ILE A 173 -5.61 2.20 6.04
C ILE A 173 -6.76 3.19 5.89
N ILE A 174 -6.42 4.43 5.55
CA ILE A 174 -7.38 5.47 5.19
C ILE A 174 -7.03 6.03 3.81
N MET A 175 -8.03 6.48 3.08
CA MET A 175 -7.85 7.08 1.76
C MET A 175 -8.97 8.06 1.46
N GLN A 176 -8.75 8.95 0.49
CA GLN A 176 -9.80 9.85 0.06
C GLN A 176 -10.95 9.06 -0.56
N GLU A 177 -12.19 9.48 -0.28
CA GLU A 177 -13.42 8.78 -0.70
C GLU A 177 -13.43 8.44 -2.19
N ARG A 178 -13.03 9.39 -3.06
CA ARG A 178 -12.92 9.16 -4.50
C ARG A 178 -12.06 7.95 -4.89
N TYR A 179 -10.98 7.69 -4.15
CA TYR A 179 -10.08 6.57 -4.42
C TYR A 179 -10.60 5.26 -3.83
N ALA A 180 -11.31 5.32 -2.70
CA ALA A 180 -12.05 4.16 -2.18
C ALA A 180 -13.13 3.70 -3.18
N GLU A 181 -13.82 4.64 -3.83
CA GLU A 181 -14.79 4.32 -4.88
C GLU A 181 -14.14 3.68 -6.11
N TYR A 182 -12.92 4.09 -6.47
CA TYR A 182 -12.16 3.42 -7.54
C TYR A 182 -11.87 1.95 -7.20
N LEU A 183 -11.47 1.65 -5.96
CA LEU A 183 -11.24 0.27 -5.52
C LEU A 183 -12.53 -0.57 -5.56
N LYS A 184 -13.66 -0.03 -5.10
CA LYS A 184 -14.96 -0.72 -5.09
C LYS A 184 -15.46 -1.04 -6.50
N LYS A 185 -15.32 -0.07 -7.42
CA LYS A 185 -15.71 -0.22 -8.83
C LYS A 185 -14.72 -1.09 -9.60
N GLY A 186 -13.46 -1.11 -9.20
CA GLY A 186 -12.37 -1.71 -9.96
C GLY A 186 -12.01 -0.87 -11.20
N GLU A 187 -12.28 0.43 -11.15
CA GLU A 187 -12.12 1.38 -12.25
C GLU A 187 -11.51 2.68 -11.74
N GLY A 188 -10.54 3.22 -12.48
CA GLY A 188 -9.82 4.44 -12.10
C GLY A 188 -8.60 4.20 -11.22
N PHE A 189 -7.67 5.15 -11.24
CA PHE A 189 -6.42 5.08 -10.48
C PHE A 189 -6.00 6.48 -10.01
N PRO A 190 -5.49 6.63 -8.77
CA PRO A 190 -4.78 7.85 -8.42
C PRO A 190 -3.58 8.03 -9.34
N THR A 191 -3.21 9.28 -9.63
CA THR A 191 -1.92 9.56 -10.27
C THR A 191 -0.87 9.65 -9.18
N LEU A 192 -0.04 8.62 -9.05
CA LEU A 192 1.06 8.56 -8.10
C LEU A 192 2.40 8.94 -8.77
N PRO A 193 3.36 9.47 -8.00
CA PRO A 193 4.72 9.64 -8.47
C PRO A 193 5.50 8.33 -8.43
N VAL A 194 6.54 8.23 -9.26
CA VAL A 194 7.57 7.18 -9.19
C VAL A 194 8.91 7.87 -9.02
N ASP A 195 9.66 7.53 -7.97
CA ASP A 195 11.08 7.91 -7.82
C ASP A 195 11.95 6.80 -8.41
N PHE A 196 12.95 7.13 -9.21
CA PHE A 196 13.85 6.15 -9.81
C PHE A 196 15.09 5.86 -8.97
N GLY A 197 15.26 6.52 -7.83
CA GLY A 197 16.35 6.29 -6.89
C GLY A 197 17.72 6.77 -7.39
N PHE A 198 17.99 6.59 -8.68
CA PHE A 198 19.18 7.02 -9.40
C PHE A 198 19.54 8.44 -8.99
N ARG A 199 20.82 8.64 -8.68
CA ARG A 199 21.39 9.95 -8.35
C ARG A 199 22.62 10.15 -9.22
N ASP A 200 22.62 11.25 -9.94
CA ASP A 200 23.80 11.78 -10.64
C ASP A 200 24.54 12.82 -9.78
N SER A 201 24.31 12.80 -8.45
CA SER A 201 24.68 13.81 -7.44
C SER A 201 24.01 15.19 -7.59
N LYS A 202 23.19 15.41 -8.62
CA LYS A 202 22.60 16.72 -8.93
C LYS A 202 21.07 16.73 -8.85
N GLN A 203 20.44 15.61 -9.17
CA GLN A 203 19.00 15.56 -9.41
C GLN A 203 18.31 14.40 -8.70
N PHE A 204 17.04 14.65 -8.38
CA PHE A 204 16.07 13.64 -8.01
C PHE A 204 15.19 13.38 -9.23
N TRP A 205 15.01 12.11 -9.58
CA TRP A 205 14.33 11.71 -10.82
C TRP A 205 12.95 11.15 -10.49
N PHE A 206 11.92 11.98 -10.72
CA PHE A 206 10.54 11.57 -10.58
C PHE A 206 9.86 11.44 -11.94
N SER A 207 8.94 10.49 -12.07
CA SER A 207 7.98 10.46 -13.16
C SER A 207 6.55 10.45 -12.65
N LYS A 208 5.65 10.94 -13.50
CA LYS A 208 4.23 10.62 -13.42
C LYS A 208 4.06 9.25 -14.04
N HIS A 209 3.47 8.28 -13.34
CA HIS A 209 3.17 7.00 -14.00
C HIS A 209 2.17 7.22 -15.15
N SER A 210 2.32 6.42 -16.20
CA SER A 210 1.36 6.36 -17.31
C SER A 210 -0.01 5.87 -16.82
N HIS A 211 -1.08 6.20 -17.54
CA HIS A 211 -2.39 5.65 -17.22
C HIS A 211 -2.32 4.10 -17.28
N PRO A 212 -2.71 3.37 -16.21
CA PRO A 212 -2.69 1.92 -16.24
C PRO A 212 -3.59 1.36 -17.33
N PHE A 213 -3.17 0.26 -17.97
CA PHE A 213 -3.99 -0.48 -18.92
C PHE A 213 -4.37 -1.84 -18.33
N ALA A 214 -5.56 -2.33 -18.68
CA ALA A 214 -6.08 -3.59 -18.18
C ALA A 214 -5.80 -4.72 -19.17
N GLU A 215 -5.13 -5.77 -18.72
CA GLU A 215 -5.00 -7.02 -19.46
C GLU A 215 -5.98 -8.06 -18.91
N PRO A 216 -6.84 -8.66 -19.75
CA PRO A 216 -7.77 -9.68 -19.28
C PRO A 216 -7.01 -10.95 -18.87
N ILE A 217 -7.58 -11.69 -17.91
CA ILE A 217 -7.06 -13.02 -17.58
C ILE A 217 -7.13 -13.90 -18.84
N PRO A 218 -6.04 -14.62 -19.20
CA PRO A 218 -6.05 -15.49 -20.38
C PRO A 218 -7.20 -16.48 -20.37
N LYS A 219 -7.95 -16.58 -21.47
CA LYS A 219 -9.13 -17.48 -21.59
C LYS A 219 -8.82 -18.92 -21.22
N ALA A 220 -7.62 -19.40 -21.56
CA ALA A 220 -7.15 -20.75 -21.23
C ALA A 220 -7.08 -21.03 -19.72
N LYS A 221 -7.04 -20.01 -18.86
CA LYS A 221 -6.99 -20.16 -17.40
C LYS A 221 -8.38 -20.33 -16.74
N GLY A 222 -9.47 -20.24 -17.50
CA GLY A 222 -10.84 -20.55 -17.05
C GLY A 222 -11.28 -19.88 -15.75
N VAL A 223 -12.42 -20.31 -15.21
CA VAL A 223 -12.81 -20.06 -13.82
C VAL A 223 -12.58 -21.37 -13.07
N ASN A 224 -11.63 -21.37 -12.13
CA ASN A 224 -11.38 -22.49 -11.23
C ASN A 224 -11.88 -22.17 -9.82
N VAL A 225 -11.86 -23.17 -8.94
CA VAL A 225 -12.31 -23.03 -7.54
C VAL A 225 -11.56 -21.89 -6.83
N ASP A 226 -10.25 -21.78 -7.04
CA ASP A 226 -9.43 -20.73 -6.43
C ASP A 226 -9.85 -19.34 -6.88
N SER A 227 -10.21 -19.17 -8.16
CA SER A 227 -10.67 -17.88 -8.68
C SER A 227 -12.03 -17.47 -8.12
N VAL A 228 -12.92 -18.43 -7.85
CA VAL A 228 -14.20 -18.18 -7.18
C VAL A 228 -13.96 -17.83 -5.72
N LYS A 229 -13.16 -18.63 -5.02
CA LYS A 229 -12.78 -18.39 -3.62
C LYS A 229 -12.16 -17.00 -3.46
N TYR A 230 -11.18 -16.67 -4.29
CA TYR A 230 -10.52 -15.36 -4.32
C TYR A 230 -11.53 -14.21 -4.48
N GLN A 231 -12.56 -14.40 -5.29
CA GLN A 231 -13.58 -13.39 -5.50
C GLN A 231 -14.52 -13.24 -4.30
N VAL A 232 -14.94 -14.35 -3.68
CA VAL A 232 -15.77 -14.34 -2.48
C VAL A 232 -15.05 -13.68 -1.30
N GLU A 233 -13.80 -14.06 -1.04
CA GLU A 233 -13.02 -13.55 0.11
C GLU A 233 -12.71 -12.04 0.03
N ARG A 234 -12.84 -11.44 -1.15
CA ARG A 234 -12.61 -10.00 -1.38
C ARG A 234 -13.90 -9.17 -1.36
N MET A 235 -15.06 -9.81 -1.18
CA MET A 235 -16.32 -9.11 -1.07
C MET A 235 -16.59 -8.80 0.40
N GLU A 236 -16.94 -7.56 0.70
CA GLU A 236 -17.36 -7.15 2.04
C GLU A 236 -18.73 -7.78 2.34
N SER A 237 -18.73 -8.92 3.02
CA SER A 237 -19.94 -9.59 3.48
C SER A 237 -19.65 -10.37 4.77
N PRO A 238 -20.55 -10.32 5.78
CA PRO A 238 -20.40 -11.13 6.98
C PRO A 238 -20.72 -12.62 6.74
N VAL A 239 -21.28 -12.96 5.57
CA VAL A 239 -21.68 -14.32 5.20
C VAL A 239 -20.46 -15.17 4.85
N LYS A 240 -20.29 -16.31 5.52
CA LYS A 240 -19.21 -17.26 5.25
C LYS A 240 -19.60 -18.21 4.12
N TRP A 241 -18.61 -18.84 3.50
CA TRP A 241 -18.83 -19.79 2.42
C TRP A 241 -18.18 -21.13 2.72
N HIS A 242 -18.91 -22.22 2.47
CA HIS A 242 -18.35 -23.55 2.51
C HIS A 242 -17.44 -23.80 1.30
N PRO A 243 -16.26 -24.43 1.44
CA PRO A 243 -15.35 -24.68 0.32
C PRO A 243 -15.99 -25.37 -0.89
N ASP A 244 -16.94 -26.28 -0.66
CA ASP A 244 -17.65 -27.00 -1.73
C ASP A 244 -18.62 -26.11 -2.52
N ALA A 245 -19.08 -25.01 -1.95
CA ALA A 245 -19.96 -24.06 -2.63
C ALA A 245 -19.25 -23.36 -3.80
N TYR A 246 -17.93 -23.14 -3.69
CA TYR A 246 -17.14 -22.51 -4.74
C TYR A 246 -17.14 -23.32 -6.04
N LYS A 247 -17.17 -24.65 -5.95
CA LYS A 247 -17.12 -25.55 -7.11
C LYS A 247 -18.32 -25.35 -8.03
N GLN A 248 -19.49 -25.07 -7.47
CA GLN A 248 -20.72 -24.85 -8.25
C GLN A 248 -20.65 -23.60 -9.14
N LEU A 249 -19.88 -22.59 -8.75
CA LEU A 249 -19.73 -21.34 -9.49
C LEU A 249 -18.65 -21.38 -10.57
N THR A 250 -17.88 -22.47 -10.69
CA THR A 250 -16.83 -22.59 -11.73
C THR A 250 -17.36 -22.56 -13.16
N LYS A 251 -18.64 -22.90 -13.35
CA LYS A 251 -19.33 -22.84 -14.65
C LYS A 251 -19.85 -21.45 -15.00
N VAL A 252 -19.86 -20.54 -14.04
CA VAL A 252 -20.34 -19.16 -14.24
C VAL A 252 -19.26 -18.37 -14.98
N PRO A 253 -19.61 -17.71 -16.09
CA PRO A 253 -18.66 -16.84 -16.79
C PRO A 253 -18.15 -15.73 -15.85
N ARG A 254 -16.84 -15.47 -15.89
CA ARG A 254 -16.14 -14.58 -14.94
C ARG A 254 -16.77 -13.20 -14.80
N ILE A 255 -17.29 -12.65 -15.90
CA ILE A 255 -17.97 -11.35 -15.96
C ILE A 255 -19.22 -11.28 -15.06
N PHE A 256 -19.87 -12.41 -14.80
CA PHE A 256 -21.10 -12.48 -14.00
C PHE A 256 -20.86 -12.89 -12.55
N LEU A 257 -19.66 -13.37 -12.19
CA LEU A 257 -19.37 -13.89 -10.85
C LEU A 257 -19.66 -12.85 -9.76
N LYS A 258 -19.26 -11.58 -9.95
CA LYS A 258 -19.44 -10.54 -8.91
C LYS A 258 -20.92 -10.34 -8.60
N MET A 259 -21.71 -10.14 -9.65
CA MET A 259 -23.17 -9.99 -9.55
C MET A 259 -23.82 -11.21 -8.89
N ILE A 260 -23.41 -12.44 -9.28
CA ILE A 260 -24.00 -13.66 -8.74
C ILE A 260 -23.64 -13.84 -7.26
N ILE A 261 -22.38 -13.65 -6.88
CA ILE A 261 -21.95 -13.74 -5.47
C ILE A 261 -22.66 -12.67 -4.63
N THR A 262 -22.81 -11.44 -5.13
CA THR A 262 -23.55 -10.37 -4.43
C THR A 262 -24.98 -10.81 -4.15
N LYS A 263 -25.71 -11.29 -5.16
CA LYS A 263 -27.09 -11.76 -5.00
C LYS A 263 -27.21 -12.94 -4.04
N ILE A 264 -26.23 -13.85 -4.03
CA ILE A 264 -26.20 -14.99 -3.10
C ILE A 264 -26.00 -14.50 -1.67
N ASN A 265 -25.07 -13.56 -1.45
CA ASN A 265 -24.83 -12.99 -0.13
C ASN A 265 -26.06 -12.21 0.38
N GLU A 266 -26.73 -11.43 -0.48
CA GLU A 266 -27.98 -10.74 -0.16
C GLU A 266 -29.08 -11.73 0.24
N ALA A 267 -29.31 -12.77 -0.56
CA ALA A 267 -30.30 -13.80 -0.23
C ALA A 267 -29.95 -14.56 1.07
N ALA A 268 -28.67 -14.83 1.32
CA ALA A 268 -28.23 -15.48 2.56
C ALA A 268 -28.52 -14.59 3.78
N LEU A 269 -28.28 -13.28 3.68
CA LEU A 269 -28.61 -12.32 4.72
C LEU A 269 -30.12 -12.24 4.98
N GLU A 270 -30.93 -12.16 3.92
CA GLU A 270 -32.40 -12.14 4.02
C GLU A 270 -32.96 -13.41 4.66
N GLU A 271 -32.38 -14.57 4.38
CA GLU A 271 -32.81 -15.86 4.94
C GLU A 271 -32.11 -16.22 6.27
N GLY A 272 -31.26 -15.35 6.82
CA GLY A 272 -30.54 -15.59 8.07
C GLY A 272 -29.52 -16.73 8.01
N VAL A 273 -28.96 -17.01 6.83
CA VAL A 273 -27.97 -18.07 6.58
C VAL A 273 -26.56 -17.56 6.88
N GLU A 274 -25.91 -18.16 7.88
CA GLU A 274 -24.55 -17.80 8.28
C GLU A 274 -23.46 -18.33 7.32
N VAL A 275 -23.70 -19.50 6.71
CA VAL A 275 -22.76 -20.18 5.81
C VAL A 275 -23.46 -20.61 4.53
N VAL A 276 -23.00 -20.09 3.39
CA VAL A 276 -23.46 -20.52 2.07
C VAL A 276 -22.91 -21.92 1.76
N THR A 277 -23.81 -22.89 1.62
CA THR A 277 -23.50 -24.28 1.27
C THR A 277 -23.96 -24.62 -0.16
N PRO A 278 -23.49 -25.74 -0.74
CA PRO A 278 -24.01 -26.28 -2.00
C PRO A 278 -25.54 -26.40 -2.07
N GLU A 279 -26.20 -26.74 -0.96
CA GLU A 279 -27.65 -26.90 -0.87
C GLU A 279 -28.37 -25.55 -0.93
N PHE A 280 -27.82 -24.53 -0.26
CA PHE A 280 -28.35 -23.17 -0.32
C PHE A 280 -28.26 -22.61 -1.75
N LEU A 281 -27.14 -22.83 -2.44
CA LEU A 281 -26.97 -22.42 -3.83
C LEU A 281 -28.01 -23.05 -4.76
N ALA A 282 -28.28 -24.36 -4.59
CA ALA A 282 -29.31 -25.05 -5.36
C ALA A 282 -30.70 -24.44 -5.13
N LYS A 283 -31.05 -24.14 -3.87
CA LYS A 283 -32.31 -23.47 -3.50
C LYS A 283 -32.45 -22.09 -4.17
N VAL A 284 -31.38 -21.29 -4.16
CA VAL A 284 -31.37 -19.96 -4.79
C VAL A 284 -31.51 -20.08 -6.32
N GLN A 285 -30.88 -21.07 -6.94
CA GLN A 285 -31.00 -21.32 -8.38
C GLN A 285 -32.43 -21.76 -8.76
N ASP A 286 -33.04 -22.64 -7.97
CA ASP A 286 -34.41 -23.12 -8.23
C ASP A 286 -35.46 -22.02 -8.09
N LYS A 287 -35.28 -21.09 -7.15
CA LYS A 287 -36.13 -19.89 -7.05
C LYS A 287 -36.02 -19.04 -8.32
N ARG A 288 -34.81 -18.81 -8.83
CA ARG A 288 -34.56 -18.01 -10.04
C ARG A 288 -35.04 -18.66 -11.34
N ASN A 289 -35.26 -19.97 -11.36
CA ASN A 289 -35.81 -20.68 -12.52
C ASN A 289 -37.35 -20.70 -12.54
N LYS A 290 -38.00 -20.28 -11.44
CA LYS A 290 -39.46 -20.25 -11.29
C LYS A 290 -40.07 -18.86 -11.49
N ASP A 291 -39.23 -17.82 -11.45
CA ASP A 291 -39.54 -16.44 -11.80
C ASP A 291 -39.13 -16.13 -13.26
#